data_AF-A0AAV8DV38-F1
#
_entry.id   AF-A0AAV8DV38-F1
#
_cell.length_a   1.000
_cell.length_b   1.000
_cell.length_c   1.000
_cell.angle_alpha   90.00
_cell.angle_beta   90.00
_cell.angle_gamma   90.00
#
_symmetry.space_group_name_H-M   'P 1'
#
loop_
_entity.id
_entity.type
_entity.pdbx_description
1 polymer ?
#
loop_
_entity_poly.entity_id
_entity_poly.type
_entity_poly.pdbx_seq_one_letter_code
_entity_poly.pdbx_strand_id
1 'polypeptide(L)'
;MAKKRKTKRQTPSVPVSLLSFHFNYCQTFMMTRLLLLLLFYCCLLSFPFHHGPVIAEAFTGTYGINYGRIADNIPPPESVVTLLKAAKIKNVKIYDSDHSVLTAFKDSGLELTIAIPNENVKDISASETRAMDWLKENVQPFLPNTKIRGITVGNEILGGGDQGLSEALLGAIKNVYNSLKTLQLEDQILVTSPHSQAVFGNSYPPSSCTFSENVMVYMKPILEFFSSIGSPFYVNVYPFIAYKSDPEHIDVNYALFKSNPGIYDAKTNLHYDNMFEAQVDAAYAALEAAGYSDMEVVVSETGWASAGDASEAGASVENARTYNFNLKKRLFKRKGTPLRPKKVLKAYIFALFNENLKWGPLSEKHYGLFNADGSISYNIGFTGLRPSSAGSSFLSFKDIGAEGRSMAYVKTLVSCIALLSAVFLTT
;
A
#
# COMPACT_ATOMS: atom_id res chain seq x y z
N MET A 1 -85.63 -63.00 -22.99
CA MET A 1 -85.74 -62.29 -24.29
C MET A 1 -85.18 -60.87 -24.14
N ALA A 2 -84.66 -60.31 -25.24
CA ALA A 2 -84.14 -58.93 -25.46
C ALA A 2 -82.62 -58.68 -25.33
N LYS A 3 -82.02 -58.44 -26.51
CA LYS A 3 -80.62 -58.09 -26.82
C LYS A 3 -80.26 -56.66 -26.33
N LYS A 4 -79.01 -56.45 -25.90
CA LYS A 4 -78.37 -55.12 -25.82
C LYS A 4 -77.00 -55.15 -26.52
N ARG A 5 -76.83 -54.28 -27.53
CA ARG A 5 -75.61 -54.01 -28.31
C ARG A 5 -74.48 -53.55 -27.39
N LYS A 6 -73.27 -54.11 -27.55
CA LYS A 6 -72.01 -53.53 -27.05
C LYS A 6 -71.16 -53.03 -28.23
N THR A 7 -70.83 -51.75 -28.18
CA THR A 7 -69.87 -51.05 -29.05
C THR A 7 -68.44 -51.41 -28.65
N LYS A 8 -67.59 -51.70 -29.65
CA LYS A 8 -66.15 -51.99 -29.49
C LYS A 8 -65.38 -50.65 -29.49
N ARG A 9 -64.59 -50.39 -28.45
CA ARG A 9 -63.65 -49.26 -28.37
C ARG A 9 -62.30 -49.71 -28.92
N GLN A 10 -61.78 -49.02 -29.93
CA GLN A 10 -60.41 -49.18 -30.46
C GLN A 10 -59.43 -48.45 -29.53
N THR A 11 -58.36 -49.12 -29.10
CA THR A 11 -57.20 -48.50 -28.45
C THR A 11 -56.15 -48.14 -29.50
N PRO A 12 -55.55 -46.94 -29.50
CA PRO A 12 -54.51 -46.59 -30.45
C PRO A 12 -53.19 -47.25 -30.04
N SER A 13 -52.51 -47.89 -30.99
CA SER A 13 -51.14 -48.37 -30.86
C SER A 13 -50.16 -47.21 -31.06
N VAL A 14 -49.28 -46.97 -30.09
CA VAL A 14 -48.18 -46.00 -30.22
C VAL A 14 -47.10 -46.58 -31.13
N PRO A 15 -46.58 -45.86 -32.14
CA PRO A 15 -45.56 -46.39 -33.05
C PRO A 15 -44.22 -46.55 -32.32
N VAL A 16 -43.59 -47.73 -32.47
CA VAL A 16 -42.27 -48.09 -31.90
C VAL A 16 -41.14 -47.14 -32.35
N SER A 17 -41.34 -46.38 -33.44
CA SER A 17 -40.38 -45.38 -33.94
C SER A 17 -40.25 -44.13 -33.06
N LEU A 18 -41.29 -43.74 -32.30
CA LEU A 18 -41.25 -42.56 -31.43
C LEU A 18 -40.49 -42.81 -30.12
N LEU A 19 -40.56 -44.04 -29.60
CA LEU A 19 -39.82 -44.48 -28.41
C LEU A 19 -38.32 -44.59 -28.68
N SER A 20 -37.92 -45.07 -29.87
CA SER A 20 -36.53 -45.17 -30.28
C SER A 20 -35.90 -43.80 -30.59
N PHE A 21 -36.69 -42.84 -31.08
CA PHE A 21 -36.23 -41.46 -31.27
C PHE A 21 -35.98 -40.73 -29.94
N HIS A 22 -36.89 -40.86 -28.96
CA HIS A 22 -36.71 -40.25 -27.64
C HIS A 22 -35.57 -40.89 -26.84
N PHE A 23 -35.36 -42.19 -26.97
CA PHE A 23 -34.26 -42.88 -26.28
C PHE A 23 -32.89 -42.47 -26.84
N ASN A 24 -32.76 -42.38 -28.17
CA ASN A 24 -31.53 -41.90 -28.82
C ASN A 24 -31.23 -40.43 -28.51
N TYR A 25 -32.26 -39.57 -28.44
CA TYR A 25 -32.09 -38.15 -28.10
C TYR A 25 -31.67 -37.97 -26.63
N CYS A 26 -32.22 -38.76 -25.71
CA CYS A 26 -31.85 -38.72 -24.29
C CYS A 26 -30.43 -39.26 -24.06
N GLN A 27 -30.03 -40.34 -24.75
CA GLN A 27 -28.66 -40.86 -24.70
C GLN A 27 -27.63 -39.88 -25.28
N THR A 28 -27.92 -39.25 -26.43
CA THR A 28 -27.00 -38.24 -27.00
C THR A 28 -26.91 -36.99 -26.14
N PHE A 29 -28.02 -36.57 -25.51
CA PHE A 29 -28.03 -35.42 -24.59
C PHE A 29 -27.28 -35.70 -23.27
N MET A 30 -27.38 -36.91 -22.72
CA MET A 30 -26.58 -37.32 -21.56
C MET A 30 -25.10 -37.47 -21.90
N MET A 31 -24.76 -38.07 -23.04
CA MET A 31 -23.36 -38.21 -23.48
C MET A 31 -22.70 -36.86 -23.75
N THR A 32 -23.40 -35.91 -24.36
CA THR A 32 -22.85 -34.56 -24.59
C THR A 32 -22.59 -33.82 -23.29
N ARG A 33 -23.46 -33.92 -22.29
CA ARG A 33 -23.20 -33.35 -20.96
C ARG A 33 -22.03 -34.00 -20.24
N LEU A 34 -21.89 -35.31 -20.34
CA LEU A 34 -20.76 -36.03 -19.73
C LEU A 34 -19.43 -35.69 -20.42
N LEU A 35 -19.42 -35.57 -21.75
CA LEU A 35 -18.25 -35.12 -22.51
C LEU A 35 -17.88 -33.67 -22.17
N LEU A 36 -18.86 -32.77 -22.03
CA LEU A 36 -18.62 -31.37 -21.64
C LEU A 36 -18.08 -31.27 -20.21
N LEU A 37 -18.57 -32.10 -19.28
CA LEU A 37 -18.04 -32.17 -17.91
C LEU A 37 -16.61 -32.74 -17.87
N LEU A 38 -16.32 -33.77 -18.66
CA LEU A 38 -14.98 -34.33 -18.79
C LEU A 38 -14.00 -33.36 -19.44
N LEU A 39 -14.43 -32.63 -20.49
CA LEU A 39 -13.65 -31.56 -21.10
C LEU A 39 -13.41 -30.40 -20.12
N PHE A 40 -14.40 -30.04 -19.31
CA PHE A 40 -14.25 -29.03 -18.26
C PHE A 40 -13.25 -29.47 -17.18
N TYR A 41 -13.32 -30.73 -16.72
CA TYR A 41 -12.36 -31.29 -15.76
C TYR A 41 -10.95 -31.43 -16.36
N CYS A 42 -10.83 -31.86 -17.61
CA CYS A 42 -9.56 -31.89 -18.33
C CYS A 42 -8.98 -30.48 -18.49
N CYS A 43 -9.79 -29.47 -18.81
CA CYS A 43 -9.35 -28.07 -18.84
C CYS A 43 -8.87 -27.59 -17.47
N LEU A 44 -9.57 -27.92 -16.37
CA LEU A 44 -9.14 -27.59 -15.00
C LEU A 44 -7.82 -28.26 -14.62
N LEU A 45 -7.55 -29.47 -15.11
CA LEU A 45 -6.29 -30.21 -14.91
C LEU A 45 -5.17 -29.79 -15.89
N SER A 46 -5.52 -29.11 -16.99
CA SER A 46 -4.59 -28.64 -18.04
C SER A 46 -4.10 -27.21 -17.82
N PHE A 47 -4.67 -26.48 -16.87
CA PHE A 47 -4.04 -25.26 -16.37
C PHE A 47 -2.94 -25.71 -15.42
N PRO A 48 -1.65 -25.66 -15.79
CA PRO A 48 -0.62 -25.63 -14.76
C PRO A 48 -1.01 -24.48 -13.83
N PHE A 49 -1.33 -24.80 -12.58
CA PHE A 49 -1.26 -23.81 -11.53
C PHE A 49 0.19 -23.34 -11.50
N HIS A 50 0.53 -22.36 -12.34
CA HIS A 50 1.68 -21.52 -12.15
C HIS A 50 1.44 -20.84 -10.81
N HIS A 51 1.88 -21.50 -9.74
CA HIS A 51 2.24 -20.80 -8.52
C HIS A 51 3.46 -19.98 -8.91
N GLY A 52 3.22 -18.84 -9.58
CA GLY A 52 4.17 -17.76 -9.50
C GLY A 52 4.45 -17.49 -8.03
N PRO A 53 5.64 -16.97 -7.67
CA PRO A 53 5.94 -16.64 -6.28
C PRO A 53 4.79 -15.83 -5.69
N VAL A 54 4.19 -16.34 -4.62
CA VAL A 54 3.15 -15.62 -3.88
C VAL A 54 3.88 -14.52 -3.13
N ILE A 55 3.96 -13.34 -3.74
CA ILE A 55 4.58 -12.18 -3.10
C ILE A 55 3.66 -11.75 -1.97
N ALA A 56 4.20 -11.67 -0.74
CA ALA A 56 3.48 -11.15 0.41
C ALA A 56 2.93 -9.75 0.12
N GLU A 57 1.62 -9.61 -0.03
CA GLU A 57 0.98 -8.31 -0.25
C GLU A 57 0.80 -7.60 1.10
N ALA A 58 1.76 -6.74 1.44
CA ALA A 58 1.85 -6.12 2.77
C ALA A 58 1.08 -4.80 2.93
N PHE A 59 0.33 -4.37 1.92
CA PHE A 59 -0.23 -3.02 1.88
C PHE A 59 -1.64 -3.00 1.25
N THR A 60 -2.67 -2.84 2.07
CA THR A 60 -4.05 -2.65 1.59
C THR A 60 -4.30 -1.22 1.07
N GLY A 61 -4.54 -1.09 -0.23
CA GLY A 61 -4.83 0.22 -0.85
C GLY A 61 -3.56 1.03 -1.09
N THR A 62 -3.56 2.32 -0.72
CA THR A 62 -2.45 3.25 -1.06
C THR A 62 -2.00 4.15 0.08
N TYR A 63 -2.75 4.18 1.20
CA TYR A 63 -2.53 5.08 2.32
C TYR A 63 -2.22 4.30 3.60
N GLY A 64 -1.06 4.57 4.19
CA GLY A 64 -0.63 4.08 5.49
C GLY A 64 -0.23 5.22 6.41
N ILE A 65 0.05 4.93 7.68
CA ILE A 65 0.50 5.92 8.66
C ILE A 65 1.64 5.37 9.49
N ASN A 66 2.65 6.21 9.75
CA ASN A 66 3.69 5.92 10.73
C ASN A 66 3.16 6.25 12.13
N TYR A 67 3.12 5.26 13.00
CA TYR A 67 2.78 5.41 14.42
C TYR A 67 4.07 5.54 15.24
N GLY A 68 4.67 6.73 15.15
CA GLY A 68 5.77 7.16 16.01
C GLY A 68 5.32 7.34 17.46
N ARG A 69 6.22 7.02 18.40
CA ARG A 69 5.95 7.00 19.84
C ARG A 69 7.11 7.57 20.65
N ILE A 70 7.93 8.44 20.07
CA ILE A 70 8.91 9.23 20.83
C ILE A 70 8.16 10.37 21.53
N ALA A 71 7.29 9.98 22.47
CA ALA A 71 6.34 10.82 23.18
C ALA A 71 5.91 10.16 24.49
N ASP A 72 5.53 10.97 25.48
CA ASP A 72 5.02 10.50 26.79
C ASP A 72 3.58 10.95 27.07
N ASN A 73 2.93 11.62 26.11
CA ASN A 73 1.63 12.26 26.27
C ASN A 73 0.55 11.79 25.29
N ILE A 74 0.85 10.76 24.47
CA ILE A 74 -0.05 10.22 23.45
C ILE A 74 -1.00 9.14 24.02
N PRO A 75 -2.12 8.83 23.35
CA PRO A 75 -3.09 7.85 23.85
C PRO A 75 -2.51 6.43 23.90
N PRO A 76 -3.02 5.55 24.78
CA PRO A 76 -2.59 4.16 24.82
C PRO A 76 -2.98 3.41 23.52
N PRO A 77 -2.26 2.32 23.17
CA PRO A 77 -2.44 1.59 21.91
C PRO A 77 -3.88 1.20 21.55
N GLU A 78 -4.73 0.84 22.51
CA GLU A 78 -6.14 0.47 22.27
C GLU A 78 -6.96 1.66 21.79
N SER A 79 -6.69 2.85 22.33
CA SER A 79 -7.30 4.10 21.87
C SER A 79 -6.80 4.45 20.48
N VAL A 80 -5.53 4.17 20.18
CA VAL A 80 -4.95 4.36 18.85
C VAL A 80 -5.60 3.44 17.81
N VAL A 81 -5.85 2.16 18.13
CA VAL A 81 -6.59 1.25 17.24
C VAL A 81 -7.99 1.79 16.95
N THR A 82 -8.67 2.32 17.97
CA THR A 82 -10.00 2.95 17.81
C THR A 82 -9.93 4.14 16.87
N LEU A 83 -8.93 5.01 17.04
CA LEU A 83 -8.68 6.18 16.20
C LEU A 83 -8.44 5.77 14.74
N LEU A 84 -7.55 4.81 14.50
CA LEU A 84 -7.18 4.35 13.16
C LEU A 84 -8.37 3.75 12.41
N LYS A 85 -9.21 2.95 13.11
CA LYS A 85 -10.46 2.42 12.58
C LYS A 85 -11.42 3.55 12.18
N ALA A 86 -11.61 4.54 13.05
CA ALA A 86 -12.46 5.69 12.77
C ALA A 86 -11.94 6.52 11.57
N ALA A 87 -10.62 6.68 11.47
CA ALA A 87 -9.95 7.34 10.35
C ALA A 87 -9.92 6.50 9.06
N LYS A 88 -10.35 5.23 9.12
CA LYS A 88 -10.30 4.25 8.01
C LYS A 88 -8.89 4.03 7.46
N ILE A 89 -7.88 4.16 8.31
CA ILE A 89 -6.48 3.87 7.96
C ILE A 89 -6.23 2.40 8.29
N LYS A 90 -5.79 1.63 7.29
CA LYS A 90 -5.59 0.17 7.43
C LYS A 90 -4.14 -0.22 7.64
N ASN A 91 -3.20 0.49 7.02
CA ASN A 91 -1.78 0.16 7.07
C ASN A 91 -1.09 1.05 8.12
N VAL A 92 -0.38 0.43 9.04
CA VAL A 92 0.33 1.09 10.12
C VAL A 92 1.77 0.61 10.13
N LYS A 93 2.72 1.52 10.23
CA LYS A 93 4.14 1.22 10.44
C LYS A 93 4.57 1.71 11.81
N ILE A 94 5.20 0.86 12.61
CA ILE A 94 5.87 1.24 13.86
C ILE A 94 7.39 1.05 13.71
N TYR A 95 8.16 1.66 14.60
CA TYR A 95 9.63 1.72 14.53
C TYR A 95 10.33 0.72 15.47
N ASP A 96 9.56 -0.21 16.01
CA ASP A 96 10.00 -1.22 16.97
C ASP A 96 9.07 -2.45 16.86
N SER A 97 9.13 -3.33 17.86
CA SER A 97 8.23 -4.47 18.03
C SER A 97 7.54 -4.49 19.40
N ASP A 98 7.10 -3.34 19.90
CA ASP A 98 6.49 -3.18 21.23
C ASP A 98 5.23 -4.04 21.42
N HIS A 99 5.28 -4.93 22.42
CA HIS A 99 4.23 -5.93 22.67
C HIS A 99 2.90 -5.31 23.09
N SER A 100 2.88 -4.11 23.67
CA SER A 100 1.63 -3.44 24.03
C SER A 100 0.84 -3.04 22.77
N VAL A 101 1.55 -2.57 21.73
CA VAL A 101 0.93 -2.31 20.42
C VAL A 101 0.53 -3.58 19.72
N LEU A 102 1.40 -4.60 19.68
CA LEU A 102 1.07 -5.88 19.05
C LEU A 102 -0.17 -6.52 19.68
N THR A 103 -0.32 -6.41 21.00
CA THR A 103 -1.49 -6.90 21.74
C THR A 103 -2.73 -6.08 21.44
N ALA A 104 -2.64 -4.74 21.45
CA ALA A 104 -3.80 -3.88 21.17
C ALA A 104 -4.33 -4.04 19.73
N PHE A 105 -3.46 -4.38 18.78
CA PHE A 105 -3.83 -4.59 17.37
C PHE A 105 -4.48 -5.96 17.11
N LYS A 106 -4.56 -6.84 18.12
CA LYS A 106 -5.22 -8.14 18.04
C LYS A 106 -6.66 -8.00 17.56
N ASP A 107 -7.04 -8.79 16.55
CA ASP A 107 -8.37 -8.83 15.95
C ASP A 107 -8.89 -7.46 15.46
N SER A 108 -8.00 -6.48 15.31
CA SER A 108 -8.35 -5.13 14.83
C SER A 108 -8.66 -5.11 13.34
N GLY A 109 -8.07 -6.04 12.58
CA GLY A 109 -8.11 -6.08 11.12
C GLY A 109 -7.18 -5.07 10.44
N LEU A 110 -6.44 -4.26 11.21
CA LEU A 110 -5.38 -3.36 10.74
C LEU A 110 -4.12 -4.17 10.41
N GLU A 111 -3.37 -3.74 9.41
CA GLU A 111 -2.12 -4.34 8.95
C GLU A 111 -0.93 -3.58 9.52
N LEU A 112 0.01 -4.31 10.11
CA LEU A 112 1.15 -3.74 10.83
C LEU A 112 2.47 -4.12 10.14
N THR A 113 3.27 -3.10 9.87
CA THR A 113 4.70 -3.22 9.59
C THR A 113 5.45 -2.88 10.86
N ILE A 114 6.24 -3.82 11.37
CA ILE A 114 7.06 -3.65 12.58
C ILE A 114 8.53 -3.47 12.17
N ALA A 115 9.38 -3.04 13.11
CA ALA A 115 10.79 -2.82 12.80
C ALA A 115 11.73 -3.56 13.74
N ILE A 116 12.86 -3.98 13.20
CA ILE A 116 14.08 -4.23 13.96
C ILE A 116 14.81 -2.89 14.07
N PRO A 117 14.94 -2.31 15.28
CA PRO A 117 15.63 -1.04 15.49
C PRO A 117 17.09 -1.10 15.04
N ASN A 118 17.67 0.07 14.69
CA ASN A 118 19.04 0.15 14.18
C ASN A 118 20.07 -0.46 15.14
N GLU A 119 19.88 -0.26 16.45
CA GLU A 119 20.73 -0.81 17.51
C GLU A 119 20.79 -2.34 17.53
N ASN A 120 19.79 -3.04 17.00
CA ASN A 120 19.74 -4.50 16.95
C ASN A 120 20.28 -5.08 15.64
N VAL A 121 20.54 -4.26 14.62
CA VAL A 121 20.91 -4.76 13.27
C VAL A 121 22.23 -5.53 13.28
N LYS A 122 23.24 -5.06 14.01
CA LYS A 122 24.54 -5.75 14.13
C LYS A 122 24.37 -7.14 14.76
N ASP A 123 23.61 -7.22 15.85
CA ASP A 123 23.38 -8.48 16.58
C ASP A 123 22.58 -9.48 15.74
N ILE A 124 21.54 -9.03 15.04
CA ILE A 124 20.73 -9.85 14.14
C ILE A 124 21.55 -10.32 12.93
N SER A 125 22.43 -9.47 12.40
CA SER A 125 23.34 -9.84 11.30
C SER A 125 24.34 -10.92 11.71
N ALA A 126 24.83 -10.89 12.95
CA ALA A 126 25.87 -11.79 13.42
C ALA A 126 25.39 -13.23 13.64
N SER A 127 24.08 -13.47 13.73
CA SER A 127 23.53 -14.79 14.08
C SER A 127 22.12 -15.03 13.57
N GLU A 128 21.93 -16.09 12.76
CA GLU A 128 20.59 -16.55 12.37
C GLU A 128 19.74 -16.95 13.58
N THR A 129 20.35 -17.52 14.63
CA THR A 129 19.65 -17.83 15.89
C THR A 129 19.05 -16.58 16.52
N ARG A 130 19.77 -15.45 16.52
CA ARG A 130 19.23 -14.18 17.03
C ARG A 130 18.03 -13.69 16.22
N ALA A 131 18.07 -13.83 14.90
CA ALA A 131 16.93 -13.50 14.06
C ALA A 131 15.71 -14.41 14.34
N MET A 132 15.96 -15.72 14.49
CA MET A 132 14.93 -16.70 14.83
C MET A 132 14.31 -16.43 16.21
N ASP A 133 15.12 -16.15 17.21
CA ASP A 133 14.66 -15.82 18.57
C ASP A 133 13.82 -14.55 18.55
N TRP A 134 14.26 -13.52 17.81
CA TRP A 134 13.50 -12.29 17.65
C TRP A 134 12.12 -12.53 17.02
N LEU A 135 12.02 -13.40 15.99
CA LEU A 135 10.72 -13.76 15.40
C LEU A 135 9.83 -14.56 16.35
N LYS A 136 10.41 -15.49 17.12
CA LYS A 136 9.70 -16.28 18.13
C LYS A 136 9.16 -15.43 19.27
N GLU A 137 9.83 -14.33 19.59
CA GLU A 137 9.42 -13.40 20.63
C GLU A 137 8.41 -12.36 20.12
N ASN A 138 8.67 -11.79 18.94
CA ASN A 138 7.99 -10.56 18.49
C ASN A 138 6.97 -10.78 17.36
N VAL A 139 6.93 -11.96 16.75
CA VAL A 139 6.05 -12.25 15.60
C VAL A 139 5.15 -13.44 15.86
N GLN A 140 5.70 -14.62 16.10
CA GLN A 140 4.91 -15.85 16.23
C GLN A 140 3.80 -15.79 17.30
N PRO A 141 4.02 -15.21 18.49
CA PRO A 141 3.00 -15.19 19.55
C PRO A 141 1.77 -14.35 19.20
N PHE A 142 1.90 -13.42 18.25
CA PHE A 142 0.85 -12.48 17.87
C PHE A 142 0.06 -12.92 16.64
N LEU A 143 0.57 -13.90 15.88
CA LEU A 143 -0.10 -14.45 14.71
C LEU A 143 -1.13 -15.53 15.09
N PRO A 144 -2.25 -15.66 14.35
CA PRO A 144 -2.67 -14.82 13.22
C PRO A 144 -3.52 -13.60 13.62
N ASN A 145 -3.83 -13.43 14.92
CA ASN A 145 -4.81 -12.46 15.39
C ASN A 145 -4.36 -11.00 15.17
N THR A 146 -3.06 -10.71 15.28
CA THR A 146 -2.47 -9.43 14.88
C THR A 146 -1.88 -9.58 13.49
N LYS A 147 -2.33 -8.78 12.52
CA LYS A 147 -1.88 -8.90 11.12
C LYS A 147 -0.54 -8.21 10.90
N ILE A 148 0.53 -8.85 11.34
CA ILE A 148 1.90 -8.44 10.98
C ILE A 148 2.10 -8.80 9.51
N ARG A 149 2.37 -7.79 8.68
CA ARG A 149 2.50 -7.90 7.22
C ARG A 149 3.87 -7.51 6.69
N GLY A 150 4.67 -6.81 7.49
CA GLY A 150 6.03 -6.48 7.11
C GLY A 150 6.96 -6.32 8.30
N ILE A 151 8.24 -6.52 8.04
CA ILE A 151 9.35 -6.26 8.94
C ILE A 151 10.33 -5.35 8.21
N THR A 152 10.58 -4.16 8.75
CA THR A 152 11.67 -3.29 8.31
C THR A 152 12.91 -3.58 9.12
N VAL A 153 14.02 -3.91 8.46
CA VAL A 153 15.32 -4.09 9.12
C VAL A 153 16.07 -2.77 9.11
N GLY A 154 16.10 -2.12 10.27
CA GLY A 154 16.62 -0.77 10.43
C GLY A 154 15.77 0.31 9.76
N ASN A 155 16.27 1.55 9.82
CA ASN A 155 15.71 2.73 9.19
C ASN A 155 16.86 3.70 8.81
N GLU A 156 16.92 4.09 7.53
CA GLU A 156 17.87 5.05 6.97
C GLU A 156 19.36 4.74 7.16
N ILE A 157 19.72 3.48 7.42
CA ILE A 157 21.10 3.07 7.76
C ILE A 157 22.15 3.56 6.76
N LEU A 158 21.91 3.33 5.47
CA LEU A 158 22.87 3.67 4.41
C LEU A 158 23.02 5.19 4.18
N GLY A 159 22.12 6.00 4.74
CA GLY A 159 22.22 7.46 4.75
C GLY A 159 22.73 8.03 6.09
N GLY A 160 22.90 7.20 7.13
CA GLY A 160 23.18 7.64 8.50
C GLY A 160 24.65 7.71 8.91
N GLY A 161 25.58 7.23 8.08
CA GLY A 161 27.03 7.38 8.28
C GLY A 161 27.72 6.35 9.19
N ASP A 162 27.00 5.43 9.85
CA ASP A 162 27.61 4.30 10.58
C ASP A 162 27.98 3.18 9.59
N GLN A 163 29.28 3.07 9.29
CA GLN A 163 29.80 2.05 8.39
C GLN A 163 29.50 0.62 8.89
N GLY A 164 29.62 0.36 10.19
CA GLY A 164 29.37 -0.97 10.75
C GLY A 164 27.89 -1.37 10.64
N LEU A 165 26.96 -0.43 10.73
CA LEU A 165 25.54 -0.71 10.43
C LEU A 165 25.32 -0.97 8.94
N SER A 166 26.00 -0.22 8.07
CA SER A 166 25.94 -0.41 6.62
C SER A 166 26.43 -1.80 6.19
N GLU A 167 27.54 -2.26 6.78
CA GLU A 167 28.11 -3.60 6.57
C GLU A 167 27.19 -4.72 7.09
N ALA A 168 26.52 -4.50 8.23
CA ALA A 168 25.64 -5.49 8.86
C ALA A 168 24.26 -5.63 8.19
N LEU A 169 23.79 -4.60 7.48
CA LEU A 169 22.40 -4.53 7.02
C LEU A 169 21.98 -5.74 6.16
N LEU A 170 22.78 -6.12 5.17
CA LEU A 170 22.44 -7.25 4.29
C LEU A 170 22.36 -8.57 5.07
N GLY A 171 23.29 -8.80 6.00
CA GLY A 171 23.30 -9.99 6.84
C GLY A 171 22.05 -10.07 7.72
N ALA A 172 21.66 -8.96 8.34
CA ALA A 172 20.45 -8.89 9.14
C ALA A 172 19.18 -9.16 8.31
N ILE A 173 19.05 -8.54 7.13
CA ILE A 173 17.94 -8.77 6.19
C ILE A 173 17.83 -10.26 5.83
N LYS A 174 18.95 -10.89 5.46
CA LYS A 174 18.99 -12.31 5.08
C LYS A 174 18.61 -13.21 6.25
N ASN A 175 19.16 -12.96 7.43
CA ASN A 175 18.87 -13.78 8.61
C ASN A 175 17.39 -13.72 9.00
N VAL A 176 16.76 -12.54 8.91
CA VAL A 176 15.31 -12.38 9.16
C VAL A 176 14.50 -13.14 8.12
N TYR A 177 14.80 -12.96 6.83
CA TYR A 177 14.08 -13.64 5.76
C TYR A 177 14.23 -15.17 5.84
N ASN A 178 15.45 -15.70 6.02
CA ASN A 178 15.70 -17.13 6.20
C ASN A 178 14.95 -17.70 7.41
N SER A 179 14.88 -16.93 8.50
CA SER A 179 14.12 -17.34 9.69
C SER A 179 12.62 -17.35 9.41
N LEU A 180 12.07 -16.38 8.67
CA LEU A 180 10.68 -16.42 8.20
C LEU A 180 10.41 -17.63 7.32
N LYS A 181 11.31 -17.98 6.38
CA LYS A 181 11.18 -19.21 5.55
C LYS A 181 11.13 -20.47 6.40
N THR A 182 12.00 -20.55 7.40
CA THR A 182 12.02 -21.69 8.34
C THR A 182 10.69 -21.81 9.10
N LEU A 183 10.05 -20.68 9.39
CA LEU A 183 8.74 -20.59 10.04
C LEU A 183 7.56 -20.67 9.06
N GLN A 184 7.79 -20.75 7.75
CA GLN A 184 6.77 -20.74 6.68
C GLN A 184 5.90 -19.46 6.71
N LEU A 185 6.54 -18.32 6.97
CA LEU A 185 5.90 -17.00 7.07
C LEU A 185 6.33 -16.04 5.96
N GLU A 186 7.24 -16.43 5.07
CA GLU A 186 7.79 -15.58 4.01
C GLU A 186 6.75 -15.11 3.00
N ASP A 187 5.73 -15.93 2.73
CA ASP A 187 4.63 -15.58 1.82
C ASP A 187 3.59 -14.65 2.49
N GLN A 188 3.71 -14.42 3.80
CA GLN A 188 2.77 -13.62 4.60
C GLN A 188 3.38 -12.31 5.12
N ILE A 189 4.69 -12.27 5.31
CA ILE A 189 5.43 -11.17 5.95
C ILE A 189 6.56 -10.73 5.03
N LEU A 190 6.44 -9.50 4.54
CA LEU A 190 7.44 -8.86 3.72
C LEU A 190 8.65 -8.41 4.54
N VAL A 191 9.87 -8.57 4.01
CA VAL A 191 11.11 -8.04 4.62
C VAL A 191 11.71 -6.98 3.72
N THR A 192 11.96 -5.78 4.25
CA THR A 192 12.58 -4.66 3.52
C THR A 192 13.43 -3.78 4.46
N SER A 193 14.04 -2.72 3.94
CA SER A 193 14.75 -1.71 4.72
C SER A 193 14.43 -0.31 4.15
N PRO A 194 13.88 0.62 4.95
CA PRO A 194 13.66 2.00 4.55
C PRO A 194 14.97 2.79 4.36
N HIS A 195 15.05 3.53 3.26
CA HIS A 195 16.18 4.39 2.95
C HIS A 195 15.79 5.87 2.94
N SER A 196 16.66 6.76 3.45
CA SER A 196 16.53 8.19 3.19
C SER A 196 16.98 8.52 1.77
N GLN A 197 16.66 9.72 1.28
CA GLN A 197 17.18 10.18 -0.03
C GLN A 197 18.69 10.46 -0.03
N ALA A 198 19.37 10.40 1.12
CA ALA A 198 20.81 10.56 1.21
C ALA A 198 21.60 9.40 0.56
N VAL A 199 20.91 8.31 0.18
CA VAL A 199 21.49 7.22 -0.62
C VAL A 199 21.71 7.60 -2.09
N PHE A 200 21.15 8.72 -2.55
CA PHE A 200 21.29 9.20 -3.92
C PHE A 200 22.48 10.15 -4.07
N GLY A 201 23.20 10.06 -5.18
CA GLY A 201 24.27 11.02 -5.52
C GLY A 201 23.75 12.28 -6.20
N ASN A 202 22.63 12.17 -6.90
CA ASN A 202 21.90 13.25 -7.57
C ASN A 202 20.41 12.87 -7.61
N SER A 203 19.53 13.85 -7.73
CA SER A 203 18.07 13.60 -7.80
C SER A 203 17.33 14.58 -8.72
N TYR A 204 18.05 15.47 -9.41
CA TYR A 204 17.49 16.45 -10.34
C TYR A 204 18.26 16.50 -11.67
N PRO A 205 17.57 16.51 -12.83
CA PRO A 205 16.15 16.15 -12.98
C PRO A 205 15.92 14.67 -12.59
N PRO A 206 14.69 14.22 -12.29
CA PRO A 206 14.44 12.88 -11.75
C PRO A 206 15.12 11.73 -12.51
N SER A 207 15.12 11.77 -13.84
CA SER A 207 15.73 10.74 -14.70
C SER A 207 17.26 10.65 -14.65
N SER A 208 17.92 11.60 -13.99
CA SER A 208 19.37 11.59 -13.78
C SER A 208 19.76 10.83 -12.50
N CYS A 209 18.81 10.62 -11.59
CA CYS A 209 19.06 10.09 -10.26
C CYS A 209 19.78 8.73 -10.30
N THR A 210 20.89 8.64 -9.57
CA THR A 210 21.63 7.40 -9.29
C THR A 210 21.90 7.30 -7.79
N PHE A 211 22.11 6.08 -7.31
CA PHE A 211 22.70 5.90 -5.98
C PHE A 211 24.11 6.51 -5.93
N SER A 212 24.53 7.00 -4.77
CA SER A 212 25.90 7.49 -4.57
C SER A 212 26.90 6.33 -4.63
N GLU A 213 28.09 6.60 -5.16
CA GLU A 213 29.11 5.55 -5.39
C GLU A 213 29.52 4.85 -4.09
N ASN A 214 29.67 5.60 -3.00
CA ASN A 214 30.02 5.07 -1.68
C ASN A 214 28.92 4.21 -1.06
N VAL A 215 27.66 4.39 -1.45
CA VAL A 215 26.53 3.58 -0.98
C VAL A 215 26.36 2.32 -1.83
N MET A 216 26.75 2.35 -3.11
CA MET A 216 26.54 1.25 -4.05
C MET A 216 27.19 -0.08 -3.65
N VAL A 217 28.31 -0.03 -2.90
CA VAL A 217 28.95 -1.24 -2.35
C VAL A 217 28.01 -2.03 -1.43
N TYR A 218 27.11 -1.34 -0.71
CA TYR A 218 26.11 -1.94 0.17
C TYR A 218 24.75 -2.10 -0.52
N MET A 219 24.33 -1.08 -1.28
CA MET A 219 23.00 -1.04 -1.89
C MET A 219 22.84 -2.13 -2.96
N LYS A 220 23.82 -2.32 -3.85
CA LYS A 220 23.70 -3.29 -4.95
C LYS A 220 23.38 -4.71 -4.48
N PRO A 221 24.09 -5.31 -3.51
CA PRO A 221 23.75 -6.65 -3.04
C PRO A 221 22.44 -6.72 -2.23
N ILE A 222 21.98 -5.61 -1.63
CA ILE A 222 20.65 -5.52 -1.02
C ILE A 222 19.55 -5.53 -2.09
N LEU A 223 19.71 -4.74 -3.15
CA LEU A 223 18.77 -4.72 -4.28
C LEU A 223 18.69 -6.07 -4.99
N GLU A 224 19.84 -6.75 -5.19
CA GLU A 224 19.89 -8.11 -5.74
C GLU A 224 19.04 -9.06 -4.88
N PHE A 225 19.22 -9.00 -3.57
CA PHE A 225 18.46 -9.83 -2.64
C PHE A 225 16.97 -9.49 -2.65
N PHE A 226 16.60 -8.22 -2.56
CA PHE A 226 15.19 -7.78 -2.63
C PHE A 226 14.53 -8.19 -3.93
N SER A 227 15.22 -8.05 -5.06
CA SER A 227 14.74 -8.53 -6.37
C SER A 227 14.46 -10.05 -6.34
N SER A 228 15.37 -10.84 -5.76
CA SER A 228 15.23 -12.29 -5.67
C SER A 228 14.06 -12.78 -4.82
N ILE A 229 13.61 -11.96 -3.84
CA ILE A 229 12.49 -12.28 -2.95
C ILE A 229 11.22 -11.49 -3.27
N GLY A 230 11.22 -10.67 -4.33
CA GLY A 230 10.09 -9.82 -4.71
C GLY A 230 9.79 -8.68 -3.72
N SER A 231 10.77 -8.23 -2.94
CA SER A 231 10.61 -7.15 -1.97
C SER A 231 10.74 -5.75 -2.64
N PRO A 232 9.89 -4.77 -2.29
CA PRO A 232 9.96 -3.41 -2.78
C PRO A 232 11.11 -2.62 -2.15
N PHE A 233 11.53 -1.58 -2.85
CA PHE A 233 12.40 -0.55 -2.34
C PHE A 233 11.60 0.45 -1.48
N TYR A 234 11.90 0.52 -0.19
CA TYR A 234 11.29 1.49 0.71
C TYR A 234 12.15 2.75 0.78
N VAL A 235 11.54 3.91 0.54
CA VAL A 235 12.22 5.21 0.58
C VAL A 235 11.41 6.27 1.30
N ASN A 236 12.08 7.03 2.16
CA ASN A 236 11.54 8.20 2.83
C ASN A 236 11.62 9.40 1.88
N VAL A 237 10.48 10.04 1.62
CA VAL A 237 10.33 11.10 0.61
C VAL A 237 9.73 12.34 1.26
N TYR A 238 10.51 13.41 1.35
CA TYR A 238 10.10 14.62 2.06
C TYR A 238 10.28 15.89 1.21
N PRO A 239 9.25 16.32 0.46
CA PRO A 239 9.22 17.63 -0.19
C PRO A 239 9.43 18.78 0.80
N PHE A 240 8.93 18.65 2.04
CA PHE A 240 9.17 19.62 3.11
C PHE A 240 10.66 19.84 3.39
N ILE A 241 11.44 18.76 3.51
CA ILE A 241 12.87 18.86 3.81
C ILE A 241 13.60 19.51 2.64
N ALA A 242 13.29 19.12 1.40
CA ALA A 242 13.88 19.74 0.21
C ALA A 242 13.58 21.25 0.15
N TYR A 243 12.31 21.65 0.30
CA TYR A 243 11.92 23.06 0.33
C TYR A 243 12.57 23.83 1.48
N LYS A 244 12.61 23.24 2.69
CA LYS A 244 13.25 23.86 3.86
C LYS A 244 14.72 24.14 3.61
N SER A 245 15.42 23.25 2.90
CA SER A 245 16.84 23.39 2.59
C SER A 245 17.15 24.43 1.51
N ASP A 246 16.21 24.70 0.60
CA ASP A 246 16.41 25.68 -0.49
C ASP A 246 15.10 26.43 -0.84
N PRO A 247 14.57 27.26 0.08
CA PRO A 247 13.29 27.94 -0.10
C PRO A 247 13.35 29.08 -1.12
N GLU A 248 14.56 29.53 -1.51
CA GLU A 248 14.75 30.60 -2.49
C GLU A 248 14.58 30.11 -3.92
N HIS A 249 14.90 28.84 -4.21
CA HIS A 249 14.84 28.28 -5.56
C HIS A 249 13.73 27.25 -5.76
N ILE A 250 13.24 26.62 -4.69
CA ILE A 250 12.14 25.65 -4.76
C ILE A 250 10.81 26.39 -4.57
N ASP A 251 9.94 26.34 -5.59
CA ASP A 251 8.56 26.84 -5.46
C ASP A 251 7.80 26.00 -4.43
N VAL A 252 7.35 26.63 -3.34
CA VAL A 252 6.54 25.97 -2.31
C VAL A 252 5.26 25.34 -2.90
N ASN A 253 4.68 25.91 -3.96
CA ASN A 253 3.48 25.36 -4.59
C ASN A 253 3.78 24.02 -5.29
N TYR A 254 4.98 23.86 -5.86
CA TYR A 254 5.46 22.59 -6.41
C TYR A 254 5.62 21.53 -5.32
N ALA A 255 6.10 21.91 -4.14
CA ALA A 255 6.21 21.01 -2.98
C ALA A 255 4.84 20.67 -2.35
N LEU A 256 3.84 21.54 -2.49
CA LEU A 256 2.50 21.41 -1.88
C LEU A 256 1.40 20.86 -2.81
N PHE A 257 1.74 20.38 -4.02
CA PHE A 257 0.77 19.96 -5.04
C PHE A 257 -0.23 21.05 -5.47
N LYS A 258 0.17 22.32 -5.36
CA LYS A 258 -0.62 23.47 -5.83
C LYS A 258 -0.25 23.80 -7.27
N SER A 259 -1.05 24.62 -7.94
CA SER A 259 -0.74 25.09 -9.31
C SER A 259 0.62 25.77 -9.33
N ASN A 260 1.50 25.31 -10.22
CA ASN A 260 2.86 25.81 -10.43
C ASN A 260 3.32 25.43 -11.86
N PRO A 261 4.44 25.98 -12.36
CA PRO A 261 4.96 25.64 -13.68
C PRO A 261 5.40 24.17 -13.85
N GLY A 262 5.64 23.47 -12.74
CA GLY A 262 6.22 22.13 -12.70
C GLY A 262 7.69 22.10 -13.12
N ILE A 263 8.25 20.90 -13.22
CA ILE A 263 9.57 20.68 -13.81
C ILE A 263 9.43 19.79 -15.05
N TYR A 264 10.21 20.09 -16.08
CA TYR A 264 10.30 19.28 -17.29
C TYR A 264 11.60 18.50 -17.31
N ASP A 265 11.50 17.18 -17.42
CA ASP A 265 12.62 16.27 -17.53
C ASP A 265 12.90 15.98 -19.02
N ALA A 266 13.97 16.59 -19.54
CA ALA A 266 14.29 16.52 -20.97
C ALA A 266 14.67 15.12 -21.48
N LYS A 267 15.23 14.26 -20.61
CA LYS A 267 15.66 12.90 -20.99
C LYS A 267 14.46 11.97 -21.17
N THR A 268 13.44 12.13 -20.34
CA THR A 268 12.23 11.29 -20.37
C THR A 268 11.04 11.94 -21.07
N ASN A 269 11.12 13.25 -21.38
CA ASN A 269 10.02 14.06 -21.88
C ASN A 269 8.80 14.03 -20.94
N LEU A 270 9.06 13.89 -19.63
CA LEU A 270 8.03 13.88 -18.59
C LEU A 270 7.94 15.25 -17.93
N HIS A 271 6.72 15.63 -17.59
CA HIS A 271 6.44 16.83 -16.80
C HIS A 271 5.95 16.39 -15.42
N TYR A 272 6.51 16.99 -14.39
CA TYR A 272 6.14 16.76 -13.00
C TYR A 272 5.50 18.04 -12.46
N ASP A 273 4.22 17.95 -12.10
CA ASP A 273 3.47 19.06 -11.51
C ASP A 273 3.64 19.15 -9.98
N ASN A 274 4.29 18.16 -9.36
CA ASN A 274 4.58 18.16 -7.93
C ASN A 274 5.90 17.45 -7.59
N MET A 275 6.54 17.91 -6.51
CA MET A 275 7.84 17.41 -6.06
C MET A 275 7.80 15.96 -5.57
N PHE A 276 6.70 15.54 -4.96
CA PHE A 276 6.56 14.20 -4.39
C PHE A 276 6.71 13.13 -5.47
N GLU A 277 6.01 13.26 -6.60
CA GLU A 277 6.14 12.31 -7.71
C GLU A 277 7.51 12.36 -8.38
N ALA A 278 8.11 13.55 -8.49
CA ALA A 278 9.47 13.69 -8.99
C ALA A 278 10.49 12.97 -8.09
N GLN A 279 10.35 13.06 -6.77
CA GLN A 279 11.21 12.36 -5.81
C GLN A 279 11.02 10.84 -5.84
N VAL A 280 9.78 10.37 -6.05
CA VAL A 280 9.51 8.93 -6.24
C VAL A 280 10.10 8.43 -7.56
N ASP A 281 9.97 9.19 -8.65
CA ASP A 281 10.53 8.82 -9.94
C ASP A 281 12.04 8.94 -10.01
N ALA A 282 12.65 9.79 -9.19
CA ALA A 282 14.09 9.78 -8.95
C ALA A 282 14.54 8.43 -8.34
N ALA A 283 13.81 7.89 -7.36
CA ALA A 283 14.10 6.56 -6.83
C ALA A 283 13.95 5.46 -7.89
N TYR A 284 12.90 5.51 -8.72
CA TYR A 284 12.76 4.59 -9.85
C TYR A 284 13.91 4.70 -10.86
N ALA A 285 14.36 5.91 -11.17
CA ALA A 285 15.49 6.14 -12.06
C ALA A 285 16.80 5.57 -11.48
N ALA A 286 17.04 5.72 -10.17
CA ALA A 286 18.20 5.14 -9.49
C ALA A 286 18.17 3.60 -9.53
N LEU A 287 17.01 3.00 -9.32
CA LEU A 287 16.83 1.55 -9.44
C LEU A 287 17.06 1.07 -10.88
N GLU A 288 16.54 1.79 -11.87
CA GLU A 288 16.75 1.48 -13.29
C GLU A 288 18.24 1.58 -13.68
N ALA A 289 18.95 2.62 -13.23
CA ALA A 289 20.38 2.78 -13.44
C ALA A 289 21.20 1.67 -12.76
N ALA A 290 20.72 1.12 -11.65
CA ALA A 290 21.34 -0.01 -10.95
C ALA A 290 20.95 -1.39 -11.53
N GLY A 291 20.04 -1.46 -12.50
CA GLY A 291 19.61 -2.70 -13.16
C GLY A 291 18.32 -3.34 -12.61
N TYR A 292 17.54 -2.63 -11.79
CA TYR A 292 16.35 -3.13 -11.08
C TYR A 292 15.07 -2.38 -11.49
N SER A 293 14.84 -2.21 -12.79
CA SER A 293 13.74 -1.43 -13.36
C SER A 293 12.34 -1.88 -12.93
N ASP A 294 12.18 -3.18 -12.63
CA ASP A 294 10.91 -3.80 -12.26
C ASP A 294 10.61 -3.78 -10.76
N MET A 295 11.57 -3.37 -9.91
CA MET A 295 11.35 -3.25 -8.47
C MET A 295 10.27 -2.19 -8.17
N GLU A 296 9.37 -2.46 -7.23
CA GLU A 296 8.37 -1.48 -6.77
C GLU A 296 9.02 -0.48 -5.80
N VAL A 297 8.64 0.78 -5.89
CA VAL A 297 8.97 1.80 -4.88
C VAL A 297 7.75 2.03 -4.00
N VAL A 298 7.93 1.90 -2.68
CA VAL A 298 6.94 2.26 -1.66
C VAL A 298 7.52 3.38 -0.81
N VAL A 299 6.73 4.44 -0.61
CA VAL A 299 7.16 5.55 0.25
C VAL A 299 6.96 5.15 1.71
N SER A 300 8.05 4.93 2.43
CA SER A 300 8.02 4.48 3.83
C SER A 300 7.73 5.63 4.80
N GLU A 301 8.00 6.86 4.41
CA GLU A 301 7.67 8.07 5.16
C GLU A 301 7.52 9.26 4.23
N THR A 302 6.53 10.10 4.53
CA THR A 302 6.38 11.42 3.92
C THR A 302 5.44 12.28 4.74
N GLY A 303 5.75 13.56 4.89
CA GLY A 303 4.96 14.46 5.74
C GLY A 303 5.41 15.90 5.63
N TRP A 304 4.72 16.77 6.37
CA TRP A 304 5.01 18.21 6.42
C TRP A 304 4.71 18.73 7.82
N ALA A 305 5.69 19.40 8.44
CA ALA A 305 5.58 19.88 9.81
C ALA A 305 4.64 21.09 9.93
N SER A 306 3.75 21.09 10.93
CA SER A 306 2.78 22.18 11.16
C SER A 306 3.33 23.35 11.96
N ALA A 307 4.52 23.21 12.54
CA ALA A 307 5.27 24.25 13.21
C ALA A 307 6.77 23.89 13.14
N GLY A 308 7.64 24.85 13.34
CA GLY A 308 9.09 24.69 13.29
C GLY A 308 9.80 25.93 13.82
N ASP A 309 11.13 25.86 13.92
CA ASP A 309 11.93 27.01 14.31
C ASP A 309 11.83 28.13 13.27
N ALA A 310 12.23 29.36 13.63
CA ALA A 310 12.17 30.50 12.70
C ALA A 310 12.99 30.28 11.40
N SER A 311 14.00 29.40 11.45
CA SER A 311 14.81 29.00 10.29
C SER A 311 14.17 27.90 9.43
N GLU A 312 13.06 27.30 9.85
CA GLU A 312 12.44 26.17 9.17
C GLU A 312 11.35 26.64 8.20
N ALA A 313 11.80 27.19 7.08
CA ALA A 313 10.94 27.70 6.04
C ALA A 313 9.84 26.70 5.64
N GLY A 314 8.60 27.19 5.59
CA GLY A 314 7.44 26.40 5.18
C GLY A 314 6.77 25.60 6.29
N ALA A 315 7.34 25.50 7.49
CA ALA A 315 6.70 24.83 8.62
C ALA A 315 5.51 25.67 9.13
N SER A 316 4.28 25.25 8.80
CA SER A 316 3.06 25.95 9.20
C SER A 316 1.84 25.02 9.13
N VAL A 317 0.82 25.29 9.92
CA VAL A 317 -0.44 24.52 9.92
C VAL A 317 -1.09 24.55 8.54
N GLU A 318 -1.05 25.68 7.83
CA GLU A 318 -1.61 25.83 6.49
C GLU A 318 -0.90 24.92 5.46
N ASN A 319 0.43 24.92 5.46
CA ASN A 319 1.21 24.11 4.54
C ASN A 319 1.10 22.62 4.89
N ALA A 320 1.17 22.25 6.16
CA ALA A 320 0.98 20.87 6.61
C ALA A 320 -0.39 20.32 6.23
N ARG A 321 -1.44 21.12 6.43
CA ARG A 321 -2.80 20.77 5.98
C ARG A 321 -2.85 20.60 4.47
N THR A 322 -2.30 21.53 3.71
CA THR A 322 -2.32 21.52 2.25
C THR A 322 -1.61 20.28 1.71
N TYR A 323 -0.39 20.02 2.19
CA TYR A 323 0.42 18.87 1.79
C TYR A 323 -0.32 17.56 2.06
N ASN A 324 -0.72 17.31 3.31
CA ASN A 324 -1.32 16.04 3.71
C ASN A 324 -2.71 15.84 3.09
N PHE A 325 -3.49 16.90 2.88
CA PHE A 325 -4.76 16.81 2.16
C PHE A 325 -4.57 16.45 0.68
N ASN A 326 -3.65 17.13 0.00
CA ASN A 326 -3.39 16.90 -1.42
C ASN A 326 -2.74 15.53 -1.66
N LEU A 327 -1.80 15.12 -0.81
CA LEU A 327 -1.20 13.78 -0.83
C LEU A 327 -2.28 12.70 -0.63
N LYS A 328 -3.16 12.85 0.36
CA LYS A 328 -4.30 11.93 0.56
C LYS A 328 -5.16 11.86 -0.71
N LYS A 329 -5.57 12.99 -1.29
CA LYS A 329 -6.32 13.02 -2.54
C LYS A 329 -5.57 12.32 -3.68
N ARG A 330 -4.25 12.53 -3.78
CA ARG A 330 -3.39 11.93 -4.79
C ARG A 330 -3.31 10.42 -4.67
N LEU A 331 -3.10 9.89 -3.47
CA LEU A 331 -3.04 8.44 -3.21
C LEU A 331 -4.39 7.76 -3.46
N PHE A 332 -5.51 8.44 -3.16
CA PHE A 332 -6.86 7.91 -3.40
C PHE A 332 -7.23 7.80 -4.89
N LYS A 333 -6.51 8.48 -5.79
CA LYS A 333 -6.67 8.26 -7.25
C LYS A 333 -6.19 6.87 -7.69
N ARG A 334 -5.40 6.16 -6.86
CA ARG A 334 -4.82 4.84 -7.18
C ARG A 334 -4.09 4.80 -8.52
N LYS A 335 -3.37 5.88 -8.85
CA LYS A 335 -2.52 6.00 -10.04
C LYS A 335 -1.06 5.98 -9.63
N GLY A 336 -0.21 5.48 -10.53
CA GLY A 336 1.24 5.64 -10.42
C GLY A 336 1.73 7.03 -10.80
N THR A 337 3.03 7.23 -10.76
CA THR A 337 3.74 8.47 -11.08
C THR A 337 3.89 8.68 -12.60
N PRO A 338 4.38 9.83 -13.09
CA PRO A 338 4.65 10.05 -14.50
C PRO A 338 5.52 8.97 -15.16
N LEU A 339 6.59 8.51 -14.51
CA LEU A 339 7.49 7.47 -15.04
C LEU A 339 6.92 6.05 -14.90
N ARG A 340 6.08 5.81 -13.89
CA ARG A 340 5.47 4.48 -13.62
C ARG A 340 3.94 4.58 -13.48
N PRO A 341 3.19 5.02 -14.51
CA PRO A 341 1.77 5.35 -14.39
C PRO A 341 0.87 4.16 -14.03
N LYS A 342 1.34 2.94 -14.34
CA LYS A 342 0.64 1.66 -14.07
C LYS A 342 0.96 1.04 -12.71
N LYS A 343 2.01 1.50 -12.01
CA LYS A 343 2.36 1.01 -10.67
C LYS A 343 1.68 1.87 -9.62
N VAL A 344 0.72 1.32 -8.90
CA VAL A 344 -0.06 2.08 -7.92
C VAL A 344 0.87 2.59 -6.80
N LEU A 345 0.90 3.91 -6.62
CA LEU A 345 1.72 4.56 -5.61
C LEU A 345 1.17 4.32 -4.19
N LYS A 346 2.02 3.83 -3.30
CA LYS A 346 1.73 3.55 -1.89
C LYS A 346 2.63 4.40 -1.01
N ALA A 347 2.08 4.94 0.08
CA ALA A 347 2.85 5.75 1.02
C ALA A 347 2.38 5.58 2.48
N TYR A 348 3.31 5.56 3.42
CA TYR A 348 3.05 5.79 4.83
C TYR A 348 3.29 7.26 5.17
N ILE A 349 2.27 7.90 5.74
CA ILE A 349 2.34 9.31 6.09
C ILE A 349 3.04 9.44 7.45
N PHE A 350 3.96 10.38 7.57
CA PHE A 350 4.68 10.71 8.79
C PHE A 350 4.08 12.01 9.38
N ALA A 351 3.44 11.98 10.55
CA ALA A 351 3.17 10.82 11.42
C ALA A 351 1.77 10.89 12.05
N LEU A 352 1.39 9.85 12.80
CA LEU A 352 0.09 9.80 13.47
C LEU A 352 -0.05 10.91 14.52
N PHE A 353 0.94 11.08 15.40
CA PHE A 353 0.90 12.08 16.47
C PHE A 353 2.05 13.07 16.38
N ASN A 354 1.87 14.23 17.02
CA ASN A 354 2.98 15.09 17.40
C ASN A 354 3.78 14.38 18.50
N GLU A 355 5.08 14.24 18.31
CA GLU A 355 5.97 13.47 19.19
C GLU A 355 6.86 14.42 20.01
N ASN A 356 6.42 14.75 21.23
CA ASN A 356 7.00 15.83 22.03
C ASN A 356 8.44 15.58 22.51
N LEU A 357 8.88 14.31 22.53
CA LEU A 357 10.23 13.92 22.96
C LEU A 357 11.20 13.74 21.79
N LYS A 358 10.78 13.97 20.53
CA LYS A 358 11.72 13.96 19.40
C LYS A 358 12.80 15.03 19.61
N TRP A 359 14.04 14.61 19.37
CA TRP A 359 15.21 15.48 19.38
C TRP A 359 15.39 16.15 18.02
N GLY A 360 16.19 17.22 17.98
CA GLY A 360 16.43 17.99 16.76
C GLY A 360 15.60 19.28 16.69
N PRO A 361 15.41 19.84 15.47
CA PRO A 361 14.65 21.06 15.24
C PRO A 361 13.21 20.97 15.74
N LEU A 362 12.57 22.10 16.01
CA LEU A 362 11.19 22.14 16.51
C LEU A 362 10.22 21.41 15.57
N SER A 363 10.45 21.43 14.25
CA SER A 363 9.60 20.73 13.27
C SER A 363 9.46 19.23 13.54
N GLU A 364 10.48 18.59 14.10
CA GLU A 364 10.46 17.16 14.44
C GLU A 364 9.33 16.81 15.42
N LYS A 365 8.87 17.76 16.24
CA LYS A 365 7.78 17.56 17.21
C LYS A 365 6.39 17.81 16.62
N HIS A 366 6.29 18.23 15.35
CA HIS A 366 5.07 18.81 14.78
C HIS A 366 4.64 18.21 13.42
N TYR A 367 4.94 16.92 13.17
CA TYR A 367 4.46 16.20 11.97
C TYR A 367 3.08 15.52 12.12
N GLY A 368 2.52 15.50 13.33
CA GLY A 368 1.33 14.74 13.66
C GLY A 368 0.07 15.18 12.93
N LEU A 369 -0.64 14.23 12.34
CA LEU A 369 -2.01 14.44 11.86
C LEU A 369 -3.00 14.64 13.02
N PHE A 370 -2.65 14.11 14.20
CA PHE A 370 -3.38 14.26 15.45
C PHE A 370 -2.49 14.88 16.53
N ASN A 371 -3.10 15.66 17.41
CA ASN A 371 -2.47 16.11 18.65
C ASN A 371 -2.35 14.94 19.62
N ALA A 372 -1.54 15.12 20.67
CA ALA A 372 -1.31 14.12 21.70
C ALA A 372 -2.59 13.65 22.43
N ASP A 373 -3.63 14.50 22.48
CA ASP A 373 -4.92 14.14 23.09
C ASP A 373 -5.87 13.38 22.14
N GLY A 374 -5.43 13.09 20.91
CA GLY A 374 -6.21 12.43 19.88
C GLY A 374 -7.15 13.33 19.09
N SER A 375 -7.19 14.64 19.35
CA SER A 375 -7.87 15.61 18.47
C SER A 375 -7.11 15.76 17.14
N ILE A 376 -7.79 16.15 16.05
CA ILE A 376 -7.11 16.44 14.78
C ILE A 376 -6.23 17.69 14.91
N SER A 377 -5.00 17.63 14.38
CA SER A 377 -4.10 18.79 14.31
C SER A 377 -4.64 19.85 13.33
N TYR A 378 -5.16 19.38 12.20
CA TYR A 378 -5.77 20.19 11.15
C TYR A 378 -6.72 19.33 10.29
N ASN A 379 -7.74 19.95 9.70
CA ASN A 379 -8.79 19.21 9.02
C ASN A 379 -8.39 18.76 7.60
N ILE A 380 -8.12 17.46 7.45
CA ILE A 380 -7.94 16.76 6.16
C ILE A 380 -8.99 15.64 5.94
N GLY A 381 -10.14 15.75 6.62
CA GLY A 381 -11.22 14.77 6.54
C GLY A 381 -10.98 13.51 7.38
N PHE A 382 -10.25 13.61 8.48
CA PHE A 382 -10.20 12.59 9.53
C PHE A 382 -11.04 13.01 10.73
N THR A 383 -11.45 12.04 11.52
CA THR A 383 -12.15 12.26 12.79
C THR A 383 -11.20 11.86 13.92
N GLY A 384 -11.01 12.74 14.91
CA GLY A 384 -10.19 12.47 16.09
C GLY A 384 -10.93 11.67 17.16
N LEU A 385 -10.22 11.30 18.22
CA LEU A 385 -10.82 10.72 19.44
C LEU A 385 -11.67 11.74 20.21
N ARG A 386 -11.40 13.04 20.00
CA ARG A 386 -12.08 14.16 20.64
C ARG A 386 -12.54 15.18 19.61
N PRO A 387 -13.62 15.93 19.90
CA PRO A 387 -13.97 17.13 19.13
C PRO A 387 -12.77 18.08 19.09
N SER A 388 -12.46 18.64 17.91
CA SER A 388 -11.35 19.58 17.73
C SER A 388 -11.90 20.99 17.47
N SER A 389 -11.17 22.01 17.94
CA SER A 389 -11.37 23.41 17.56
C SER A 389 -10.71 23.76 16.23
N ALA A 390 -10.01 22.82 15.59
CA ALA A 390 -9.43 23.01 14.27
C ALA A 390 -10.52 23.45 13.28
N GLY A 391 -10.36 24.66 12.71
CA GLY A 391 -11.40 25.29 11.91
C GLY A 391 -11.93 24.38 10.81
N SER A 392 -13.25 24.21 10.75
CA SER A 392 -13.93 23.59 9.63
C SER A 392 -13.95 24.57 8.46
N SER A 393 -12.81 24.78 7.80
CA SER A 393 -12.81 25.34 6.47
C SER A 393 -13.27 24.24 5.51
N PHE A 394 -14.59 24.06 5.42
CA PHE A 394 -15.20 23.55 4.21
C PHE A 394 -14.60 24.37 3.07
N LEU A 395 -13.80 23.73 2.22
CA LEU A 395 -13.44 24.32 0.94
C LEU A 395 -14.77 24.71 0.30
N SER A 396 -14.92 26.01 0.05
CA SER A 396 -16.10 26.58 -0.59
C SER A 396 -16.45 25.74 -1.82
N PHE A 397 -17.70 25.31 -1.94
CA PHE A 397 -18.23 24.59 -3.10
C PHE A 397 -18.08 25.35 -4.44
N LYS A 398 -17.49 26.55 -4.44
CA LYS A 398 -17.18 27.33 -5.65
C LYS A 398 -16.08 26.73 -6.53
N ASP A 399 -15.18 25.87 -6.02
CA ASP A 399 -14.07 25.32 -6.82
C ASP A 399 -14.39 23.96 -7.49
N ILE A 400 -15.62 23.45 -7.38
CA ILE A 400 -16.07 22.22 -8.06
C ILE A 400 -16.84 22.54 -9.37
N GLY A 401 -16.99 23.82 -9.70
CA GLY A 401 -17.71 24.30 -10.88
C GLY A 401 -16.90 24.31 -12.18
N ALA A 402 -16.14 23.26 -12.50
CA ALA A 402 -15.52 23.14 -13.83
C ALA A 402 -15.10 21.68 -14.13
N GLU A 403 -16.05 20.76 -14.28
CA GLU A 403 -15.90 19.63 -15.20
C GLU A 403 -17.26 18.91 -15.37
N GLY A 404 -17.95 19.24 -16.45
CA GLY A 404 -19.18 18.56 -16.85
C GLY A 404 -18.92 17.13 -17.30
N ARG A 405 -18.79 16.18 -16.36
CA ARG A 405 -18.80 14.73 -16.61
C ARG A 405 -19.43 13.97 -15.45
N SER A 406 -20.72 14.18 -15.20
CA SER A 406 -21.48 13.38 -14.22
C SER A 406 -22.82 12.86 -14.76
N MET A 407 -23.41 13.49 -15.79
CA MET A 407 -24.71 13.06 -16.32
C MET A 407 -24.68 11.88 -17.31
N ALA A 408 -23.51 11.48 -17.82
CA ALA A 408 -23.41 10.37 -18.76
C ALA A 408 -23.47 8.99 -18.07
N TYR A 409 -22.86 8.85 -16.89
CA TYR A 409 -22.79 7.56 -16.19
C TYR A 409 -24.14 7.13 -15.58
N VAL A 410 -24.96 8.10 -15.15
CA VAL A 410 -26.28 7.80 -14.58
C VAL A 410 -27.25 7.30 -15.65
N LYS A 411 -27.16 7.81 -16.89
CA LYS A 411 -28.03 7.36 -18.00
C LYS A 411 -27.70 5.95 -18.49
N THR A 412 -26.42 5.57 -18.47
CA THR A 412 -25.99 4.21 -18.87
C THR A 412 -26.38 3.17 -17.81
N LEU A 413 -26.28 3.52 -16.52
CA LEU A 413 -26.65 2.61 -15.44
C LEU A 413 -28.15 2.32 -15.41
N VAL A 414 -29.00 3.33 -15.69
CA VAL A 414 -30.46 3.17 -15.75
C VAL A 414 -30.87 2.34 -16.98
N SER A 415 -30.16 2.45 -18.11
CA SER A 415 -30.45 1.63 -19.30
C SER A 415 -30.08 0.15 -19.12
N CYS A 416 -28.99 -0.15 -18.41
CA CYS A 416 -28.60 -1.54 -18.14
C CYS A 416 -29.55 -2.25 -17.18
N ILE A 417 -30.14 -1.53 -16.21
CA ILE A 417 -31.12 -2.08 -15.26
C ILE A 417 -32.46 -2.37 -15.96
N ALA A 418 -32.85 -1.54 -16.93
CA ALA A 418 -34.06 -1.76 -17.74
C ALA A 418 -33.94 -2.96 -18.69
N LEU A 419 -32.74 -3.23 -19.23
CA LEU A 419 -32.48 -4.40 -20.09
C LEU A 419 -32.43 -5.71 -19.31
N LEU A 420 -31.88 -5.71 -18.09
CA LEU A 420 -31.85 -6.89 -17.22
C LEU A 420 -33.24 -7.29 -16.70
N SER A 421 -34.14 -6.34 -16.50
CA SER A 421 -35.52 -6.61 -16.07
C SER A 421 -36.41 -7.16 -17.20
N ALA A 422 -36.06 -6.92 -18.47
CA ALA A 422 -36.78 -7.49 -19.62
C ALA A 422 -36.44 -8.96 -19.89
N VAL A 423 -35.23 -9.43 -19.52
CA VAL A 423 -34.79 -10.81 -19.76
C VAL A 423 -35.37 -11.80 -18.74
N PHE A 424 -35.73 -11.34 -17.53
CA PHE A 424 -36.35 -12.18 -16.49
C PHE A 424 -37.87 -12.36 -16.62
N LEU A 425 -38.50 -11.73 -17.61
CA LEU A 425 -39.95 -11.82 -17.84
C LEU A 425 -40.32 -12.75 -19.03
N THR A 426 -39.35 -13.42 -19.66
CA THR A 426 -39.60 -14.30 -20.81
C THR A 426 -38.89 -15.67 -20.75
N THR A 427 -38.67 -16.22 -19.55
CA THR A 427 -38.25 -17.63 -19.37
C THR A 427 -39.24 -18.40 -18.52
#